data_AF-A0A959XRM4-F1
#
_entry.id   AF-A0A959XRM4-F1
#
_cell.length_a   1.000
_cell.length_b   1.000
_cell.length_c   1.000
_cell.angle_alpha   90.00
_cell.angle_beta   90.00
_cell.angle_gamma   90.00
#
_symmetry.space_group_name_H-M   'P 1'
#
loop_
_entity.id
_entity.type
_entity.pdbx_description
1 polymer ?
#
loop_
_entity_poly.entity_id
_entity_poly.type
_entity_poly.pdbx_seq_one_letter_code
_entity_poly.pdbx_strand_id
1 'polypeptide(L)'
;MRILKTLLIILLALFAIIVILGLIGPDTYRYERSVTIDAPPSVVYGHVSTLAAMDKWSPWNAYDPNMKKSMEGTDGTVGAISRWEGNKDVGKGEQRIDSLVPDRLVKNRLKFIEPWSSEADALVELEPEGEGTKVTWAMEGNNDFMSKVMGKFMDMDAMIGKDFERGLAMLKEQTEADQAERMAAMASKTYGGYMIETMDRPELVYVGKRNKKVKWADMKAFYGKNLPASAAAAGAAGVEIAGPASGVFWEWNEKDQTADMMAGFPVKGDANTTVPGFDTHVIPASRMLMIAYHGAYDKSGSAHEAMDGYIKEKGLDHYGNVVEEYITDPMTEKDTTKWLTNIYYMVK
;
A
#
# COMPACT_ATOMS: atom_id res chain seq x y z
N MET A 1 62.58 -47.66 6.04
CA MET A 1 62.37 -47.07 4.70
C MET A 1 61.04 -47.41 4.05
N ARG A 2 60.51 -48.65 4.13
CA ARG A 2 59.22 -49.00 3.50
C ARG A 2 58.02 -48.25 4.10
N ILE A 3 57.93 -48.15 5.42
CA ILE A 3 56.87 -47.43 6.13
C ILE A 3 56.86 -45.93 5.80
N LEU A 4 58.04 -45.30 5.75
CA LEU A 4 58.18 -43.88 5.38
C LEU A 4 57.75 -43.62 3.93
N LYS A 5 58.06 -44.55 3.01
CA LYS A 5 57.61 -44.47 1.61
C LYS A 5 56.09 -44.64 1.50
N THR A 6 55.49 -45.56 2.25
CA THR A 6 54.03 -45.76 2.28
C THR A 6 53.30 -44.55 2.83
N LEU A 7 53.78 -43.95 3.93
CA LEU A 7 53.22 -42.72 4.50
C LEU A 7 53.29 -41.54 3.53
N LEU A 8 54.41 -41.39 2.80
CA LEU A 8 54.56 -40.34 1.80
C LEU A 8 53.59 -40.53 0.62
N ILE A 9 53.38 -41.77 0.17
CA ILE A 9 52.43 -42.07 -0.92
C ILE A 9 50.98 -41.79 -0.48
N ILE A 10 50.61 -42.13 0.75
CA ILE A 10 49.27 -41.84 1.30
C ILE A 10 49.04 -40.32 1.40
N LEU A 11 50.05 -39.58 1.87
CA LEU A 11 49.96 -38.12 2.00
C LEU A 11 49.86 -37.43 0.62
N LEU A 12 50.61 -37.91 -0.37
CA LEU A 12 50.53 -37.44 -1.76
C LEU A 12 49.19 -37.79 -2.41
N ALA A 13 48.62 -38.96 -2.14
CA ALA A 13 47.30 -39.33 -2.62
C ALA A 13 46.19 -38.48 -2.00
N LEU A 14 46.27 -38.21 -0.69
CA LEU A 14 45.31 -37.35 0.02
C LEU A 14 45.42 -35.89 -0.45
N PHE A 15 46.64 -35.41 -0.70
CA PHE A 15 46.87 -34.11 -1.34
C PHE A 15 46.30 -34.05 -2.76
N ALA A 16 46.52 -35.09 -3.58
CA ALA A 16 45.97 -35.17 -4.93
C ALA A 16 44.43 -35.19 -4.93
N ILE A 17 43.80 -35.89 -3.98
CA ILE A 17 42.34 -35.88 -3.81
C ILE A 17 41.85 -34.47 -3.46
N ILE A 18 42.50 -33.77 -2.52
CA ILE A 18 42.15 -32.38 -2.17
C ILE A 18 42.28 -31.46 -3.40
N VAL A 19 43.34 -31.61 -4.19
CA VAL A 19 43.54 -30.86 -5.44
C VAL A 19 42.45 -31.15 -6.46
N ILE A 20 42.09 -32.41 -6.68
CA ILE A 20 41.02 -32.79 -7.61
C ILE A 20 39.66 -32.23 -7.15
N LEU A 21 39.34 -32.32 -5.86
CA LEU A 21 38.09 -31.79 -5.31
C LEU A 21 38.00 -30.25 -5.46
N GLY A 22 39.10 -29.54 -5.23
CA GLY A 22 39.17 -28.09 -5.42
C GLY A 22 39.16 -27.64 -6.89
N LEU A 23 39.59 -28.49 -7.83
CA LEU A 23 39.55 -28.20 -9.27
C LEU A 23 38.19 -28.50 -9.92
N ILE A 24 37.42 -29.47 -9.40
CA ILE A 24 36.14 -29.91 -9.99
C ILE A 24 34.92 -29.18 -9.36
N GLY A 25 35.06 -28.59 -8.17
CA GLY A 25 33.97 -27.86 -7.52
C GLY A 25 33.50 -26.62 -8.30
N PRO A 26 32.21 -26.25 -8.22
CA PRO A 26 31.64 -25.13 -8.96
C PRO A 26 32.29 -23.80 -8.55
N ASP A 27 32.55 -22.92 -9.52
CA ASP A 27 33.21 -21.62 -9.31
C ASP A 27 32.33 -20.63 -8.53
N THR A 28 31.01 -20.77 -8.63
CA THR A 28 30.03 -19.91 -7.94
C THR A 28 29.04 -20.76 -7.15
N TYR A 29 28.35 -20.12 -6.22
CA TYR A 29 27.21 -20.70 -5.52
C TYR A 29 26.05 -19.71 -5.49
N ARG A 30 24.84 -20.25 -5.37
CA ARG A 30 23.63 -19.50 -5.02
C ARG A 30 22.77 -20.39 -4.13
N TYR A 31 22.52 -19.92 -2.91
CA TYR A 31 21.60 -20.56 -1.96
C TYR A 31 20.39 -19.66 -1.84
N GLU A 32 19.19 -20.22 -1.93
CA GLU A 32 17.97 -19.43 -1.85
C GLU A 32 16.81 -20.21 -1.23
N ARG A 33 15.90 -19.47 -0.61
CA ARG A 33 14.59 -19.95 -0.16
C ARG A 33 13.55 -18.91 -0.51
N SER A 34 12.30 -19.36 -0.65
CA SER A 34 11.19 -18.47 -0.96
C SER A 34 9.98 -18.73 -0.07
N VAL A 35 9.21 -17.69 0.20
CA VAL A 35 7.93 -17.77 0.89
C VAL A 35 6.94 -16.80 0.24
N THR A 36 5.66 -17.17 0.20
CA THR A 36 4.57 -16.26 -0.17
C THR A 36 4.08 -15.53 1.08
N ILE A 37 4.07 -14.20 1.05
CA ILE A 37 3.57 -13.31 2.10
C ILE A 37 2.26 -12.69 1.64
N ASP A 38 1.24 -12.73 2.49
CA ASP A 38 -0.09 -12.14 2.26
C ASP A 38 -0.07 -10.62 2.49
N ALA A 39 0.75 -9.94 1.70
CA ALA A 39 0.88 -8.50 1.69
C ALA A 39 1.37 -8.03 0.31
N PRO A 40 0.97 -6.82 -0.14
CA PRO A 40 1.43 -6.29 -1.42
C PRO A 40 2.95 -5.98 -1.37
N PRO A 41 3.64 -5.95 -2.54
CA PRO A 41 5.09 -5.78 -2.59
C PRO A 41 5.61 -4.52 -1.88
N SER A 42 4.83 -3.44 -1.88
CA SER A 42 5.17 -2.18 -1.21
C SER A 42 5.25 -2.31 0.31
N VAL A 43 4.39 -3.14 0.89
CA VAL A 43 4.38 -3.41 2.32
C VAL A 43 5.60 -4.26 2.67
N VAL A 44 5.83 -5.35 1.94
CA VAL A 44 7.03 -6.20 2.12
C VAL A 44 8.32 -5.39 1.95
N TYR A 45 8.38 -4.51 0.94
CA TYR A 45 9.54 -3.66 0.67
C TYR A 45 9.91 -2.77 1.87
N GLY A 46 8.92 -2.28 2.61
CA GLY A 46 9.15 -1.55 3.87
C GLY A 46 9.91 -2.35 4.94
N HIS A 47 9.77 -3.68 4.93
CA HIS A 47 10.46 -4.57 5.88
C HIS A 47 11.86 -5.00 5.44
N VAL A 48 12.25 -4.74 4.19
CA VAL A 48 13.51 -5.25 3.62
C VAL A 48 14.41 -4.15 3.04
N SER A 49 13.90 -2.94 2.83
CA SER A 49 14.63 -1.82 2.20
C SER A 49 15.61 -1.09 3.10
N THR A 50 15.58 -1.33 4.41
CA THR A 50 16.47 -0.70 5.40
C THR A 50 17.19 -1.78 6.21
N LEU A 51 18.44 -1.51 6.61
CA LEU A 51 19.23 -2.42 7.44
C LEU A 51 18.58 -2.63 8.80
N ALA A 52 17.97 -1.58 9.38
CA ALA A 52 17.22 -1.70 10.62
C ALA A 52 15.96 -2.57 10.49
N ALA A 53 15.25 -2.52 9.35
CA ALA A 53 14.10 -3.40 9.12
C ALA A 53 14.53 -4.84 8.87
N MET A 54 15.59 -5.05 8.07
CA MET A 54 16.19 -6.37 7.84
C MET A 54 16.66 -7.02 9.15
N ASP A 55 17.17 -6.22 10.09
CA ASP A 55 17.62 -6.72 11.37
C ASP A 55 16.50 -7.36 12.21
N LYS A 56 15.25 -6.87 12.11
CA LYS A 56 14.12 -7.37 12.91
C LYS A 56 13.75 -8.82 12.62
N TRP A 57 14.09 -9.33 11.44
CA TRP A 57 13.83 -10.70 11.02
C TRP A 57 15.13 -11.48 10.73
N SER A 58 16.28 -10.94 11.11
CA SER A 58 17.56 -11.62 10.99
C SER A 58 17.65 -12.82 11.95
N PRO A 59 17.81 -14.07 11.45
CA PRO A 59 17.88 -15.26 12.29
C PRO A 59 19.10 -15.24 13.23
N TRP A 60 20.19 -14.56 12.83
CA TRP A 60 21.44 -14.46 13.60
C TRP A 60 21.29 -13.73 14.94
N ASN A 61 20.26 -12.89 15.09
CA ASN A 61 19.98 -12.22 16.37
C ASN A 61 19.60 -13.18 17.49
N ALA A 62 19.05 -14.35 17.15
CA ALA A 62 18.74 -15.38 18.14
C ALA A 62 19.99 -16.16 18.59
N TYR A 63 21.05 -16.18 17.78
CA TYR A 63 22.31 -16.87 18.10
C TYR A 63 23.22 -16.02 19.00
N ASP A 64 23.11 -14.68 18.92
CA ASP A 64 23.76 -13.78 19.87
C ASP A 64 22.88 -12.55 20.22
N PRO A 65 22.11 -12.62 21.32
CA PRO A 65 21.32 -11.49 21.80
C PRO A 65 22.16 -10.28 22.25
N ASN A 66 23.46 -10.45 22.50
CA ASN A 66 24.36 -9.39 22.95
C ASN A 66 25.25 -8.85 21.81
N MET A 67 24.95 -9.21 20.56
CA MET A 67 25.70 -8.78 19.38
C MET A 67 25.79 -7.26 19.31
N LYS A 68 27.01 -6.75 19.21
CA LYS A 68 27.24 -5.31 19.08
C LYS A 68 27.07 -4.92 17.63
N LYS A 69 26.24 -3.90 17.40
CA LYS A 69 25.98 -3.38 16.05
C LYS A 69 26.30 -1.90 15.97
N SER A 70 26.77 -1.49 14.81
CA SER A 70 26.96 -0.07 14.49
C SER A 70 26.47 0.18 13.07
N MET A 71 25.96 1.39 12.84
CA MET A 71 25.47 1.79 11.53
C MET A 71 26.23 3.02 11.04
N GLU A 72 26.56 3.04 9.76
CA GLU A 72 27.24 4.13 9.08
C GLU A 72 26.43 4.54 7.84
N GLY A 73 26.33 5.84 7.61
CA GLY A 73 25.51 6.41 6.53
C GLY A 73 24.04 6.58 6.91
N THR A 74 23.20 6.86 5.91
CA THR A 74 21.76 7.02 6.07
C THR A 74 21.06 5.71 5.74
N ASP A 75 20.42 5.07 6.72
CA ASP A 75 19.72 3.80 6.49
C ASP A 75 18.66 3.93 5.39
N GLY A 76 18.45 2.86 4.62
CA GLY A 76 17.56 2.87 3.45
C GLY A 76 18.12 3.59 2.23
N THR A 77 19.42 3.89 2.19
CA THR A 77 20.09 4.47 1.02
C THR A 77 21.24 3.59 0.54
N VAL A 78 21.54 3.63 -0.75
CA VAL A 78 22.70 2.93 -1.32
C VAL A 78 23.97 3.45 -0.66
N GLY A 79 24.80 2.53 -0.16
CA GLY A 79 26.02 2.81 0.57
C GLY A 79 25.86 2.81 2.09
N ALA A 80 24.65 2.69 2.65
CA ALA A 80 24.46 2.48 4.08
C ALA A 80 25.10 1.15 4.54
N ILE A 81 25.76 1.15 5.70
CA ILE A 81 26.50 -0.01 6.23
C ILE A 81 26.03 -0.33 7.65
N SER A 82 25.78 -1.61 7.92
CA SER A 82 25.59 -2.15 9.27
C SER A 82 26.73 -3.11 9.56
N ARG A 83 27.42 -2.93 10.69
CA ARG A 83 28.51 -3.81 11.13
C ARG A 83 28.08 -4.55 12.37
N TRP A 84 28.50 -5.80 12.48
CA TRP A 84 28.25 -6.63 13.66
C TRP A 84 29.54 -7.20 14.24
N GLU A 85 29.58 -7.30 15.56
CA GLU A 85 30.55 -8.07 16.33
C GLU A 85 29.79 -8.99 17.28
N GLY A 86 29.73 -10.28 16.94
CA GLY A 86 29.03 -11.30 17.72
C GLY A 86 29.97 -12.33 18.35
N ASN A 87 29.37 -13.37 18.93
CA ASN A 87 30.06 -14.54 19.47
C ASN A 87 30.62 -15.45 18.36
N LYS A 88 31.20 -16.60 18.74
CA LYS A 88 31.81 -17.58 17.82
C LYS A 88 30.85 -18.17 16.77
N ASP A 89 29.54 -18.12 17.02
CA ASP A 89 28.51 -18.73 16.15
C ASP A 89 28.01 -17.71 15.10
N VAL A 90 28.19 -16.41 15.33
CA VAL A 90 27.78 -15.31 14.42
C VAL A 90 28.98 -14.60 13.76
N GLY A 91 30.12 -14.56 14.44
CA GLY A 91 31.35 -13.94 13.95
C GLY A 91 31.28 -12.42 13.87
N LYS A 92 32.11 -11.85 13.00
CA LYS A 92 32.22 -10.40 12.76
C LYS A 92 32.14 -10.09 11.29
N GLY A 93 31.42 -9.04 10.92
CA GLY A 93 31.31 -8.63 9.52
C GLY A 93 30.53 -7.34 9.32
N GLU A 94 30.26 -7.05 8.06
CA GLU A 94 29.46 -5.90 7.64
C GLU A 94 28.52 -6.23 6.47
N GLN A 95 27.39 -5.55 6.44
CA GLN A 95 26.39 -5.58 5.38
C GLN A 95 26.24 -4.16 4.84
N ARG A 96 26.37 -3.99 3.52
CA ARG A 96 26.18 -2.72 2.82
C ARG A 96 25.03 -2.81 1.83
N ILE A 97 24.18 -1.79 1.75
CA ILE A 97 23.17 -1.68 0.69
C ILE A 97 23.87 -1.30 -0.62
N ASP A 98 23.79 -2.15 -1.64
CA ASP A 98 24.39 -1.93 -2.96
C ASP A 98 23.38 -1.46 -4.00
N SER A 99 22.13 -1.94 -3.92
CA SER A 99 21.06 -1.52 -4.82
C SER A 99 19.68 -1.63 -4.18
N LEU A 100 18.83 -0.66 -4.48
CA LEU A 100 17.44 -0.59 -4.07
C LEU A 100 16.58 -0.34 -5.31
N VAL A 101 15.74 -1.30 -5.67
CA VAL A 101 14.70 -1.15 -6.69
C VAL A 101 13.35 -1.26 -5.95
N PRO A 102 12.60 -0.15 -5.84
CA PRO A 102 11.32 -0.14 -5.13
C PRO A 102 10.43 -1.32 -5.52
N ASP A 103 9.89 -1.98 -4.50
CA ASP A 103 8.91 -3.06 -4.58
C ASP A 103 9.36 -4.29 -5.39
N ARG A 104 10.67 -4.42 -5.67
CA ARG A 104 11.21 -5.50 -6.52
C ARG A 104 12.48 -6.13 -6.01
N LEU A 105 13.48 -5.35 -5.61
CA LEU A 105 14.80 -5.88 -5.29
C LEU A 105 15.53 -5.03 -4.24
N VAL A 106 16.07 -5.71 -3.25
CA VAL A 106 17.12 -5.18 -2.36
C VAL A 106 18.36 -6.05 -2.53
N LYS A 107 19.47 -5.43 -2.94
CA LYS A 107 20.77 -6.10 -3.03
C LYS A 107 21.72 -5.53 -1.99
N ASN A 108 22.26 -6.41 -1.16
CA ASN A 108 23.28 -6.09 -0.17
C ASN A 108 24.59 -6.81 -0.50
N ARG A 109 25.70 -6.17 -0.14
CA ARG A 109 27.02 -6.80 -0.08
C ARG A 109 27.32 -7.21 1.35
N LEU A 110 27.58 -8.49 1.57
CA LEU A 110 28.04 -9.04 2.83
C LEU A 110 29.56 -9.22 2.79
N LYS A 111 30.21 -8.83 3.88
CA LYS A 111 31.64 -9.08 4.12
C LYS A 111 31.83 -9.65 5.51
N PHE A 112 32.16 -10.94 5.57
CA PHE A 112 32.58 -11.60 6.79
C PHE A 112 34.06 -11.32 7.02
N ILE A 113 34.44 -11.05 8.28
CA ILE A 113 35.81 -10.69 8.70
C ILE A 113 36.38 -11.78 9.60
N GLU A 114 35.63 -12.23 10.60
CA GLU A 114 36.01 -13.33 11.52
C GLU A 114 34.88 -14.35 11.64
N PRO A 115 35.19 -15.66 11.78
CA PRO A 115 36.53 -16.27 11.89
C PRO A 115 37.27 -16.44 10.55
N TRP A 116 36.57 -16.32 9.42
CA TRP A 116 37.17 -16.36 8.08
C TRP A 116 36.67 -15.20 7.23
N SER A 117 37.57 -14.60 6.45
CA SER A 117 37.20 -13.52 5.55
C SER A 117 36.50 -14.07 4.32
N SER A 118 35.31 -13.57 4.01
CA SER A 118 34.59 -13.90 2.77
C SER A 118 33.65 -12.77 2.37
N GLU A 119 33.26 -12.75 1.09
CA GLU A 119 32.30 -11.78 0.57
C GLU A 119 31.22 -12.49 -0.24
N ALA A 120 29.99 -12.02 -0.11
CA ALA A 120 28.84 -12.56 -0.81
C ALA A 120 27.84 -11.43 -1.13
N ASP A 121 27.04 -11.63 -2.16
CA ASP A 121 25.88 -10.80 -2.43
C ASP A 121 24.65 -11.45 -1.79
N ALA A 122 23.86 -10.67 -1.05
CA ALA A 122 22.59 -11.09 -0.48
C ALA A 122 21.46 -10.32 -1.15
N LEU A 123 20.50 -11.04 -1.73
CA LEU A 123 19.40 -10.48 -2.51
C LEU A 123 18.07 -10.81 -1.86
N VAL A 124 17.20 -9.82 -1.75
CA VAL A 124 15.78 -10.02 -1.46
C VAL A 124 14.99 -9.58 -2.68
N GLU A 125 14.42 -10.57 -3.37
CA GLU A 125 13.65 -10.40 -4.61
C GLU A 125 12.15 -10.49 -4.28
N LEU A 126 11.36 -9.57 -4.82
CA LEU A 126 9.92 -9.45 -4.59
C LEU A 126 9.17 -9.62 -5.93
N GLU A 127 8.32 -10.63 -6.01
CA GLU A 127 7.48 -10.91 -7.18
C GLU A 127 5.99 -10.87 -6.77
N PRO A 128 5.13 -10.08 -7.43
CA PRO A 128 3.70 -10.10 -7.18
C PRO A 128 3.11 -11.50 -7.44
N GLU A 129 2.33 -12.04 -6.50
CA GLU A 129 1.68 -13.34 -6.60
C GLU A 129 0.23 -13.25 -6.09
N GLY A 130 -0.72 -13.01 -7.00
CA GLY A 130 -2.12 -12.78 -6.63
C GLY A 130 -2.30 -11.47 -5.85
N GLU A 131 -2.89 -11.55 -4.66
CA GLU A 131 -3.00 -10.42 -3.71
C GLU A 131 -1.76 -10.30 -2.79
N GLY A 132 -0.86 -11.29 -2.82
CA GLY A 132 0.35 -11.35 -2.02
C GLY A 132 1.63 -11.13 -2.81
N THR A 133 2.76 -11.43 -2.17
CA THR A 133 4.10 -11.29 -2.74
C THR A 133 4.90 -12.56 -2.47
N LYS A 134 5.47 -13.14 -3.52
CA LYS A 134 6.50 -14.16 -3.38
C LYS A 134 7.83 -13.46 -3.11
N VAL A 135 8.44 -13.81 -1.98
CA VAL A 135 9.72 -13.26 -1.53
C VAL A 135 10.78 -14.34 -1.65
N THR A 136 11.85 -14.07 -2.38
CA THR A 136 13.03 -14.93 -2.45
C THR A 136 14.19 -14.26 -1.75
N TRP A 137 14.79 -14.95 -0.78
CA TRP A 137 16.04 -14.52 -0.14
C TRP A 137 17.17 -15.41 -0.65
N ALA A 138 18.14 -14.81 -1.31
CA ALA A 138 19.27 -15.48 -1.92
C ALA A 138 20.60 -14.96 -1.39
N MET A 139 21.60 -15.84 -1.33
CA MET A 139 23.00 -15.48 -1.16
C MET A 139 23.83 -16.12 -2.26
N GLU A 140 24.61 -15.31 -2.95
CA GLU A 140 25.45 -15.75 -4.06
C GLU A 140 26.88 -15.22 -3.92
N GLY A 141 27.84 -15.98 -4.45
CA GLY A 141 29.24 -15.65 -4.33
C GLY A 141 30.14 -16.59 -5.10
N ASN A 142 31.44 -16.40 -4.95
CA ASN A 142 32.46 -17.23 -5.57
C ASN A 142 32.98 -18.26 -4.56
N ASN A 143 33.18 -19.50 -5.00
CA ASN A 143 33.88 -20.51 -4.21
C ASN A 143 35.38 -20.42 -4.48
N ASP A 144 36.16 -20.11 -3.46
CA ASP A 144 37.60 -20.34 -3.52
C ASP A 144 37.91 -21.85 -3.48
N PHE A 145 39.19 -22.19 -3.70
CA PHE A 145 39.63 -23.58 -3.74
C PHE A 145 39.28 -24.36 -2.45
N MET A 146 39.35 -23.73 -1.27
CA MET A 146 39.05 -24.38 -0.01
C MET A 146 37.54 -24.55 0.19
N SER A 147 36.72 -23.56 -0.18
CA SER A 147 35.25 -23.64 -0.18
C SER A 147 34.75 -24.77 -1.08
N LYS A 148 35.36 -24.95 -2.26
CA LYS A 148 35.05 -26.07 -3.17
C LYS A 148 35.30 -27.44 -2.54
N VAL A 149 36.42 -27.58 -1.82
CA VAL A 149 36.77 -28.82 -1.10
C VAL A 149 35.81 -29.05 0.07
N MET A 150 35.54 -28.02 0.86
CA MET A 150 34.66 -28.09 2.03
C MET A 150 33.21 -28.40 1.66
N GLY A 151 32.69 -27.84 0.57
CA GLY A 151 31.34 -28.09 0.07
C GLY A 151 31.05 -29.54 -0.38
N LYS A 152 32.07 -30.40 -0.44
CA LYS A 152 31.90 -31.85 -0.68
C LYS A 152 31.66 -32.65 0.60
N PHE A 153 31.97 -32.06 1.75
CA PHE A 153 31.83 -32.70 3.07
C PHE A 153 30.80 -32.00 3.95
N MET A 154 30.45 -30.74 3.64
CA MET A 154 29.44 -29.96 4.35
C MET A 154 28.34 -29.50 3.39
N ASP A 155 27.08 -29.74 3.76
CA ASP A 155 25.92 -29.28 3.01
C ASP A 155 25.58 -27.83 3.40
N MET A 156 26.28 -26.89 2.76
CA MET A 156 26.11 -25.46 3.01
C MET A 156 24.71 -24.97 2.63
N ASP A 157 24.05 -25.58 1.62
CA ASP A 157 22.66 -25.24 1.28
C ASP A 157 21.71 -25.64 2.41
N ALA A 158 21.86 -26.84 2.97
CA ALA A 158 20.99 -27.27 4.07
C ALA A 158 21.21 -26.46 5.35
N MET A 159 22.43 -25.99 5.62
CA MET A 159 22.72 -25.14 6.79
C MET A 159 22.18 -23.72 6.61
N ILE A 160 22.57 -23.04 5.51
CA ILE A 160 22.14 -21.66 5.23
C ILE A 160 20.63 -21.61 4.95
N GLY A 161 20.10 -22.62 4.26
CA GLY A 161 18.69 -22.73 3.92
C GLY A 161 17.77 -22.75 5.15
N LYS A 162 18.18 -23.38 6.26
CA LYS A 162 17.41 -23.36 7.51
C LYS A 162 17.33 -21.97 8.14
N ASP A 163 18.44 -21.24 8.12
CA ASP A 163 18.45 -19.85 8.61
C ASP A 163 17.59 -18.96 7.71
N PHE A 164 17.62 -19.18 6.39
CA PHE A 164 16.76 -18.46 5.44
C PHE A 164 15.28 -18.76 5.65
N GLU A 165 14.91 -20.04 5.80
CA GLU A 165 13.54 -20.45 6.12
C GLU A 165 13.05 -19.78 7.42
N ARG A 166 13.90 -19.73 8.46
CA ARG A 166 13.57 -19.06 9.72
C ARG A 166 13.39 -17.56 9.55
N GLY A 167 14.32 -16.89 8.85
CA GLY A 167 14.24 -15.45 8.61
C GLY A 167 13.01 -15.07 7.77
N LEU A 168 12.73 -15.85 6.72
CA LEU A 168 11.54 -15.66 5.88
C LEU A 168 10.24 -15.91 6.65
N ALA A 169 10.21 -16.87 7.57
CA ALA A 169 9.06 -17.08 8.46
C ALA A 169 8.82 -15.88 9.39
N MET A 170 9.88 -15.32 9.99
CA MET A 170 9.79 -14.11 10.82
C MET A 170 9.37 -12.88 10.01
N LEU A 171 9.89 -12.73 8.79
CA LEU A 171 9.50 -11.67 7.87
C LEU A 171 8.01 -11.79 7.51
N LYS A 172 7.54 -12.98 7.16
CA LYS A 172 6.14 -13.26 6.86
C LYS A 172 5.24 -12.86 8.02
N GLU A 173 5.53 -13.37 9.22
CA GLU A 173 4.74 -13.08 10.43
C GLU A 173 4.63 -11.57 10.71
N GLN A 174 5.77 -10.86 10.69
CA GLN A 174 5.79 -9.41 10.96
C GLN A 174 5.07 -8.60 9.88
N THR A 175 5.24 -8.97 8.62
CA THR A 175 4.66 -8.24 7.49
C THR A 175 3.15 -8.44 7.42
N GLU A 176 2.68 -9.67 7.63
CA GLU A 176 1.23 -9.97 7.66
C GLU A 176 0.54 -9.33 8.85
N ALA A 177 1.20 -9.27 10.01
CA ALA A 177 0.69 -8.55 11.17
C ALA A 177 0.55 -7.05 10.91
N ASP A 178 1.58 -6.40 10.35
CA ASP A 178 1.53 -4.97 9.97
C ASP A 178 0.49 -4.71 8.87
N GLN A 179 0.35 -5.60 7.88
CA GLN A 179 -0.69 -5.52 6.86
C GLN A 179 -2.09 -5.66 7.45
N ALA A 180 -2.30 -6.63 8.35
CA ALA A 180 -3.57 -6.81 9.03
C ALA A 180 -3.94 -5.59 9.90
N GLU A 181 -2.97 -5.02 10.62
CA GLU A 181 -3.18 -3.79 11.40
C GLU A 181 -3.54 -2.60 10.49
N ARG A 182 -2.85 -2.44 9.36
CA ARG A 182 -3.19 -1.41 8.35
C ARG A 182 -4.59 -1.59 7.79
N MET A 183 -4.96 -2.81 7.44
CA MET A 183 -6.29 -3.13 6.93
C MET A 183 -7.36 -2.91 8.01
N ALA A 184 -7.09 -3.25 9.27
CA ALA A 184 -8.00 -2.98 10.38
C ALA A 184 -8.12 -1.47 10.68
N ALA A 185 -7.01 -0.73 10.61
CA ALA A 185 -7.00 0.73 10.77
C ALA A 185 -7.77 1.43 9.64
N MET A 186 -7.67 0.92 8.40
CA MET A 186 -8.48 1.40 7.28
C MET A 186 -9.95 1.02 7.48
N ALA A 187 -10.25 -0.24 7.80
CA ALA A 187 -11.60 -0.73 8.04
C ALA A 187 -12.32 0.03 9.16
N SER A 188 -11.62 0.33 10.27
CA SER A 188 -12.17 1.12 11.38
C SER A 188 -12.48 2.57 11.04
N LYS A 189 -11.93 3.09 9.94
CA LYS A 189 -12.20 4.43 9.40
C LYS A 189 -13.14 4.41 8.20
N THR A 190 -13.56 3.24 7.75
CA THR A 190 -14.51 3.09 6.65
C THR A 190 -15.82 2.52 7.13
N TYR A 191 -16.92 3.06 6.59
CA TYR A 191 -18.27 2.61 6.86
C TYR A 191 -18.82 2.08 5.54
N GLY A 192 -19.29 0.82 5.51
CA GLY A 192 -19.75 0.19 4.26
C GLY A 192 -18.73 0.19 3.11
N GLY A 193 -17.42 0.24 3.41
CA GLY A 193 -16.35 0.34 2.42
C GLY A 193 -15.98 1.77 1.99
N TYR A 194 -16.62 2.79 2.56
CA TYR A 194 -16.38 4.19 2.25
C TYR A 194 -15.69 4.92 3.39
N MET A 195 -14.69 5.74 3.06
CA MET A 195 -14.13 6.69 4.01
C MET A 195 -15.10 7.87 4.16
N ILE A 196 -15.44 8.21 5.40
CA ILE A 196 -16.29 9.36 5.71
C ILE A 196 -15.41 10.45 6.29
N GLU A 197 -15.25 11.53 5.54
CA GLU A 197 -14.50 12.70 5.98
C GLU A 197 -15.43 13.69 6.67
N THR A 198 -14.96 14.28 7.77
CA THR A 198 -15.68 15.38 8.44
C THR A 198 -14.99 16.69 8.11
N MET A 199 -15.76 17.67 7.67
CA MET A 199 -15.24 18.99 7.31
C MET A 199 -16.23 20.10 7.67
N ASP A 200 -15.73 21.29 7.99
CA ASP A 200 -16.57 22.48 8.14
C ASP A 200 -16.64 23.20 6.79
N ARG A 201 -17.85 23.43 6.27
CA ARG A 201 -18.07 24.24 5.06
C ARG A 201 -18.73 25.57 5.41
N PRO A 202 -18.36 26.67 4.74
CA PRO A 202 -19.06 27.93 4.87
C PRO A 202 -20.50 27.80 4.33
N GLU A 203 -21.30 28.85 4.50
CA GLU A 203 -22.60 28.92 3.86
C GLU A 203 -22.48 28.73 2.34
N LEU A 204 -23.34 27.89 1.78
CA LEU A 204 -23.40 27.61 0.35
C LEU A 204 -24.77 28.04 -0.18
N VAL A 205 -24.76 28.76 -1.29
CA VAL A 205 -25.98 29.16 -1.99
C VAL A 205 -26.07 28.37 -3.28
N TYR A 206 -27.18 27.66 -3.46
CA TYR A 206 -27.49 26.91 -4.67
C TYR A 206 -28.55 27.64 -5.47
N VAL A 207 -28.33 27.71 -6.78
CA VAL A 207 -29.36 28.12 -7.74
C VAL A 207 -29.64 26.96 -8.67
N GLY A 208 -30.91 26.59 -8.79
CA GLY A 208 -31.31 25.41 -9.54
C GLY A 208 -32.80 25.34 -9.76
N LYS A 209 -33.26 24.24 -10.38
CA LYS A 209 -34.68 23.94 -10.47
C LYS A 209 -35.05 22.88 -9.45
N ARG A 210 -35.94 23.20 -8.51
CA ARG A 210 -36.48 22.22 -7.55
C ARG A 210 -37.80 21.65 -8.04
N ASN A 211 -37.99 20.35 -7.82
CA ASN A 211 -39.27 19.69 -7.97
C ASN A 211 -39.44 18.66 -6.85
N LYS A 212 -40.59 18.73 -6.15
CA LYS A 212 -40.89 17.93 -4.97
C LYS A 212 -41.23 16.47 -5.26
N LYS A 213 -41.47 16.11 -6.53
CA LYS A 213 -41.95 14.77 -6.89
C LYS A 213 -41.41 14.31 -8.25
N VAL A 214 -40.09 14.32 -8.42
CA VAL A 214 -39.43 13.77 -9.61
C VAL A 214 -39.44 12.25 -9.52
N LYS A 215 -40.00 11.56 -10.53
CA LYS A 215 -39.92 10.09 -10.63
C LYS A 215 -38.49 9.67 -10.93
N TRP A 216 -38.02 8.57 -10.34
CA TRP A 216 -36.65 8.08 -10.54
C TRP A 216 -36.32 7.83 -12.02
N ALA A 217 -37.28 7.27 -12.78
CA ALA A 217 -37.14 7.06 -14.22
C ALA A 217 -36.93 8.36 -15.02
N ASP A 218 -37.41 9.50 -14.50
CA ASP A 218 -37.34 10.80 -15.15
C ASP A 218 -36.15 11.66 -14.68
N MET A 219 -35.38 11.21 -13.67
CA MET A 219 -34.28 11.98 -13.09
C MET A 219 -33.22 12.37 -14.13
N LYS A 220 -32.86 11.45 -15.02
CA LYS A 220 -31.89 11.74 -16.08
C LYS A 220 -32.39 12.87 -17.01
N ALA A 221 -33.67 12.83 -17.38
CA ALA A 221 -34.27 13.88 -18.20
C ALA A 221 -34.39 15.20 -17.43
N PHE A 222 -34.70 15.13 -16.13
CA PHE A 222 -34.76 16.30 -15.25
C PHE A 222 -33.40 17.00 -15.16
N TYR A 223 -32.31 16.25 -14.92
CA TYR A 223 -30.95 16.82 -14.90
C TYR A 223 -30.55 17.38 -16.27
N GLY A 224 -30.72 16.60 -17.34
CA GLY A 224 -30.33 17.01 -18.69
C GLY A 224 -31.03 18.27 -19.18
N LYS A 225 -32.26 18.52 -18.71
CA LYS A 225 -32.99 19.76 -18.99
C LYS A 225 -32.56 20.92 -18.09
N ASN A 226 -32.48 20.69 -16.78
CA ASN A 226 -32.41 21.79 -15.82
C ASN A 226 -30.98 22.26 -15.53
N LEU A 227 -29.96 21.40 -15.56
CA LEU A 227 -28.59 21.84 -15.31
C LEU A 227 -28.11 22.87 -16.36
N PRO A 228 -28.20 22.63 -17.68
CA PRO A 228 -27.78 23.64 -18.65
C PRO A 228 -28.60 24.94 -18.55
N ALA A 229 -29.89 24.82 -18.25
CA ALA A 229 -30.78 25.96 -18.12
C ALA A 229 -30.46 26.81 -16.88
N SER A 230 -30.15 26.18 -15.73
CA SER A 230 -29.72 26.86 -14.51
C SER A 230 -28.40 27.58 -14.71
N ALA A 231 -27.42 26.95 -15.35
CA ALA A 231 -26.13 27.58 -15.65
C ALA A 231 -26.28 28.80 -16.56
N ALA A 232 -27.08 28.67 -17.64
CA ALA A 232 -27.35 29.77 -18.56
C ALA A 232 -28.07 30.95 -17.88
N ALA A 233 -29.06 30.66 -17.03
CA ALA A 233 -29.82 31.67 -16.32
C ALA A 233 -28.98 32.39 -15.25
N ALA A 234 -28.13 31.66 -14.51
CA ALA A 234 -27.18 32.25 -13.56
C ALA A 234 -26.22 33.22 -14.29
N GLY A 235 -25.66 32.79 -15.42
CA GLY A 235 -24.81 33.65 -16.26
C GLY A 235 -25.53 34.89 -16.77
N ALA A 236 -26.77 34.77 -17.25
CA ALA A 236 -27.57 35.90 -17.70
C ALA A 236 -27.94 36.88 -16.57
N ALA A 237 -28.05 36.40 -15.34
CA ALA A 237 -28.30 37.19 -14.14
C ALA A 237 -27.02 37.79 -13.53
N GLY A 238 -25.84 37.51 -14.08
CA GLY A 238 -24.56 37.96 -13.53
C GLY A 238 -24.15 37.24 -12.24
N VAL A 239 -24.72 36.07 -11.97
CA VAL A 239 -24.42 35.24 -10.80
C VAL A 239 -23.33 34.24 -11.15
N GLU A 240 -22.21 34.29 -10.43
CA GLU A 240 -21.05 33.44 -10.70
C GLU A 240 -21.25 32.03 -10.11
N ILE A 241 -21.01 31.00 -10.93
CA ILE A 241 -20.98 29.60 -10.48
C ILE A 241 -19.72 29.36 -9.65
N ALA A 242 -19.88 28.80 -8.46
CA ALA A 242 -18.82 28.61 -7.46
C ALA A 242 -18.33 27.16 -7.33
N GLY A 243 -18.85 26.23 -8.15
CA GLY A 243 -18.51 24.81 -8.04
C GLY A 243 -19.21 23.92 -9.07
N PRO A 244 -19.09 22.59 -8.92
CA PRO A 244 -19.60 21.60 -9.88
C PRO A 244 -21.14 21.58 -9.93
N ALA A 245 -21.69 20.94 -10.96
CA ALA A 245 -23.12 20.64 -11.00
C ALA A 245 -23.52 19.80 -9.78
N SER A 246 -24.70 20.06 -9.23
CA SER A 246 -25.14 19.38 -8.02
C SER A 246 -26.61 18.98 -8.04
N GLY A 247 -26.86 17.84 -7.38
CA GLY A 247 -28.17 17.43 -6.90
C GLY A 247 -28.32 17.80 -5.43
N VAL A 248 -29.38 18.53 -5.07
CA VAL A 248 -29.75 18.71 -3.66
C VAL A 248 -31.04 17.94 -3.42
N PHE A 249 -31.04 17.01 -2.48
CA PHE A 249 -32.15 16.11 -2.19
C PHE A 249 -32.70 16.39 -0.80
N TRP A 250 -34.03 16.41 -0.65
CA TRP A 250 -34.72 16.56 0.65
C TRP A 250 -35.51 15.32 1.06
N GLU A 251 -35.93 14.53 0.08
CA GLU A 251 -36.68 13.30 0.32
C GLU A 251 -36.35 12.29 -0.76
N TRP A 252 -36.11 11.04 -0.34
CA TRP A 252 -36.00 9.88 -1.20
C TRP A 252 -37.11 8.89 -0.85
N ASN A 253 -38.14 8.81 -1.70
CA ASN A 253 -39.34 8.04 -1.42
C ASN A 253 -39.36 6.74 -2.22
N GLU A 254 -39.02 5.63 -1.57
CA GLU A 254 -38.95 4.32 -2.22
C GLU A 254 -40.33 3.78 -2.63
N LYS A 255 -41.36 4.06 -1.83
CA LYS A 255 -42.72 3.56 -2.07
C LYS A 255 -43.30 4.14 -3.36
N ASP A 256 -43.15 5.44 -3.55
CA ASP A 256 -43.64 6.15 -4.73
C ASP A 256 -42.60 6.21 -5.87
N GLN A 257 -41.36 5.78 -5.62
CA GLN A 257 -40.21 5.92 -6.52
C GLN A 257 -40.02 7.36 -7.00
N THR A 258 -40.05 8.29 -6.04
CA THR A 258 -39.92 9.72 -6.30
C THR A 258 -38.89 10.37 -5.37
N ALA A 259 -38.33 11.50 -5.79
CA ALA A 259 -37.52 12.35 -4.93
C ALA A 259 -38.00 13.80 -4.94
N ASP A 260 -37.82 14.48 -3.80
CA ASP A 260 -37.79 15.94 -3.73
C ASP A 260 -36.34 16.37 -3.96
N MET A 261 -36.09 16.97 -5.12
CA MET A 261 -34.74 17.27 -5.57
C MET A 261 -34.63 18.60 -6.32
N MET A 262 -33.43 19.18 -6.27
CA MET A 262 -33.01 20.32 -7.06
C MET A 262 -31.84 19.92 -7.95
N ALA A 263 -31.91 20.28 -9.23
CA ALA A 263 -30.78 20.24 -10.14
C ALA A 263 -30.24 21.66 -10.31
N GLY A 264 -29.00 21.92 -9.90
CA GLY A 264 -28.45 23.27 -9.89
C GLY A 264 -26.93 23.33 -9.71
N PHE A 265 -26.46 24.51 -9.32
CA PHE A 265 -25.05 24.78 -9.06
C PHE A 265 -24.90 25.59 -7.76
N PRO A 266 -23.82 25.38 -7.00
CA PRO A 266 -23.41 26.35 -6.00
C PRO A 266 -22.97 27.64 -6.72
N VAL A 267 -23.33 28.78 -6.16
CA VAL A 267 -23.05 30.11 -6.72
C VAL A 267 -22.45 31.03 -5.65
N LYS A 268 -21.73 32.07 -6.10
CA LYS A 268 -21.35 33.18 -5.21
C LYS A 268 -22.56 34.08 -5.03
N GLY A 269 -23.06 34.15 -3.79
CA GLY A 269 -24.21 34.96 -3.43
C GLY A 269 -24.63 34.72 -1.99
N ASP A 270 -25.80 35.21 -1.63
CA ASP A 270 -26.45 35.03 -0.33
C ASP A 270 -27.92 34.60 -0.50
N ALA A 271 -28.68 34.57 0.60
CA ALA A 271 -30.11 34.24 0.60
C ALA A 271 -31.00 35.13 -0.30
N ASN A 272 -30.53 36.31 -0.70
CA ASN A 272 -31.25 37.24 -1.57
C ASN A 272 -30.93 37.03 -3.06
N THR A 273 -29.99 36.12 -3.38
CA THR A 273 -29.66 35.77 -4.76
C THR A 273 -30.91 35.35 -5.50
N THR A 274 -31.22 36.04 -6.60
CA THR A 274 -32.43 35.79 -7.39
C THR A 274 -32.05 35.55 -8.84
N VAL A 275 -32.44 34.39 -9.37
CA VAL A 275 -32.28 34.05 -10.79
C VAL A 275 -33.67 33.77 -11.39
N PRO A 276 -34.13 34.58 -12.36
CA PRO A 276 -35.48 34.45 -12.91
C PRO A 276 -35.80 33.04 -13.40
N GLY A 277 -36.89 32.45 -12.88
CA GLY A 277 -37.38 31.12 -13.28
C GLY A 277 -36.75 29.93 -12.52
N PHE A 278 -35.77 30.20 -11.66
CA PHE A 278 -35.05 29.23 -10.85
C PHE A 278 -35.21 29.50 -9.36
N ASP A 279 -35.01 28.44 -8.58
CA ASP A 279 -35.11 28.43 -7.13
C ASP A 279 -33.73 28.67 -6.53
N THR A 280 -33.69 29.44 -5.44
CA THR A 280 -32.48 29.64 -4.62
C THR A 280 -32.63 28.85 -3.33
N HIS A 281 -31.59 28.11 -2.95
CA HIS A 281 -31.54 27.37 -1.69
C HIS A 281 -30.26 27.69 -0.95
N VAL A 282 -30.37 28.00 0.34
CA VAL A 282 -29.22 28.27 1.20
C VAL A 282 -28.98 27.08 2.12
N ILE A 283 -27.74 26.62 2.12
CA ILE A 283 -27.22 25.68 3.09
C ILE A 283 -26.35 26.48 4.07
N PRO A 284 -26.74 26.59 5.35
CA PRO A 284 -25.98 27.36 6.31
C PRO A 284 -24.58 26.76 6.53
N ALA A 285 -23.66 27.60 7.00
CA ALA A 285 -22.35 27.14 7.44
C ALA A 285 -22.54 26.03 8.48
N SER A 286 -21.97 24.87 8.19
CA SER A 286 -22.22 23.66 8.97
C SER A 286 -21.06 22.70 8.84
N ARG A 287 -20.98 21.80 9.82
CA ARG A 287 -20.18 20.61 9.72
C ARG A 287 -20.86 19.65 8.75
N MET A 288 -20.10 19.12 7.81
CA MET A 288 -20.57 18.16 6.83
C MET A 288 -19.73 16.89 6.91
N LEU A 289 -20.40 15.77 6.69
CA LEU A 289 -19.78 14.50 6.40
C LEU A 289 -19.73 14.31 4.89
N MET A 290 -18.63 13.77 4.37
CA MET A 290 -18.40 13.60 2.94
C MET A 290 -17.93 12.18 2.62
N ILE A 291 -18.52 11.59 1.58
CA ILE A 291 -18.00 10.39 0.90
C ILE A 291 -17.66 10.77 -0.54
N ALA A 292 -16.44 10.44 -0.96
CA ALA A 292 -16.01 10.51 -2.36
C ALA A 292 -16.36 9.18 -3.07
N TYR A 293 -17.52 9.14 -3.70
CA TYR A 293 -18.04 7.94 -4.38
C TYR A 293 -17.48 7.83 -5.80
N HIS A 294 -16.88 6.68 -6.12
CA HIS A 294 -16.45 6.33 -7.47
C HIS A 294 -17.34 5.22 -8.04
N GLY A 295 -18.08 5.50 -9.11
CA GLY A 295 -18.95 4.51 -9.73
C GLY A 295 -20.14 5.10 -10.47
N ALA A 296 -20.96 4.19 -11.01
CA ALA A 296 -22.20 4.55 -11.68
C ALA A 296 -23.25 5.10 -10.68
N TYR A 297 -23.97 6.15 -11.06
CA TYR A 297 -24.93 6.83 -10.17
C TYR A 297 -26.04 5.93 -9.62
N ASP A 298 -26.46 4.90 -10.37
CA ASP A 298 -27.48 3.93 -9.92
C ASP A 298 -27.00 3.01 -8.79
N LYS A 299 -25.70 3.03 -8.48
CA LYS A 299 -25.07 2.24 -7.41
C LYS A 299 -24.61 3.09 -6.22
N SER A 300 -24.84 4.40 -6.24
CA SER A 300 -24.45 5.30 -5.14
C SER A 300 -25.21 5.02 -3.84
N GLY A 301 -26.33 4.30 -3.90
CA GLY A 301 -27.13 3.92 -2.72
C GLY A 301 -26.31 3.31 -1.58
N SER A 302 -25.31 2.49 -1.91
CA SER A 302 -24.40 1.91 -0.89
C SER A 302 -23.58 2.95 -0.12
N ALA A 303 -23.22 4.08 -0.74
CA ALA A 303 -22.55 5.19 -0.06
C ALA A 303 -23.51 5.95 0.87
N HIS A 304 -24.77 6.09 0.48
CA HIS A 304 -25.80 6.66 1.36
C HIS A 304 -26.07 5.75 2.58
N GLU A 305 -26.21 4.45 2.37
CA GLU A 305 -26.35 3.47 3.45
C GLU A 305 -25.17 3.51 4.44
N ALA A 306 -23.95 3.64 3.92
CA ALA A 306 -22.75 3.82 4.73
C ALA A 306 -22.78 5.10 5.57
N MET A 307 -23.17 6.23 4.96
CA MET A 307 -23.30 7.51 5.64
C MET A 307 -24.37 7.47 6.73
N ASP A 308 -25.53 6.88 6.45
CA ASP A 308 -26.62 6.71 7.41
C ASP A 308 -26.19 5.83 8.59
N GLY A 309 -25.45 4.74 8.30
CA GLY A 309 -24.86 3.88 9.32
C GLY A 309 -23.91 4.63 10.24
N TYR A 310 -23.03 5.48 9.68
CA TYR A 310 -22.12 6.33 10.44
C TYR A 310 -22.84 7.34 11.33
N ILE A 311 -23.79 8.08 10.74
CA ILE A 311 -24.59 9.09 11.46
C ILE A 311 -25.30 8.44 12.65
N LYS A 312 -25.90 7.27 12.44
CA LYS A 312 -26.58 6.50 13.49
C LYS A 312 -25.63 5.99 14.57
N GLU A 313 -24.49 5.43 14.21
CA GLU A 313 -23.50 4.94 15.18
C GLU A 313 -22.94 6.08 16.03
N LYS A 314 -22.65 7.23 15.42
CA LYS A 314 -22.12 8.42 16.11
C LYS A 314 -23.19 9.23 16.84
N GLY A 315 -24.47 8.89 16.69
CA GLY A 315 -25.58 9.60 17.30
C GLY A 315 -25.68 11.05 16.83
N LEU A 316 -25.34 11.31 15.56
CA LEU A 316 -25.40 12.64 14.96
C LEU A 316 -26.81 12.90 14.42
N ASP A 317 -27.26 14.14 14.54
CA ASP A 317 -28.45 14.61 13.83
C ASP A 317 -28.04 15.22 12.49
N HIS A 318 -28.79 14.99 11.42
CA HIS A 318 -28.53 15.62 10.12
C HIS A 318 -29.67 16.56 9.71
N TYR A 319 -29.38 17.56 8.88
CA TYR A 319 -30.33 18.61 8.50
C TYR A 319 -31.42 18.17 7.50
N GLY A 320 -31.45 16.89 7.12
CA GLY A 320 -32.46 16.29 6.24
C GLY A 320 -32.23 16.49 4.75
N ASN A 321 -31.36 17.41 4.34
CA ASN A 321 -30.91 17.53 2.95
C ASN A 321 -29.59 16.82 2.70
N VAL A 322 -29.42 16.31 1.49
CA VAL A 322 -28.20 15.64 0.99
C VAL A 322 -27.76 16.36 -0.28
N VAL A 323 -26.45 16.59 -0.42
CA VAL A 323 -25.89 17.21 -1.63
C VAL A 323 -25.00 16.20 -2.34
N GLU A 324 -25.25 16.00 -3.62
CA GLU A 324 -24.35 15.28 -4.52
C GLU A 324 -23.69 16.28 -5.47
N GLU A 325 -22.36 16.35 -5.46
CA GLU A 325 -21.57 17.14 -6.40
C GLU A 325 -20.98 16.21 -7.48
N TYR A 326 -21.33 16.44 -8.73
CA TYR A 326 -20.91 15.61 -9.87
C TYR A 326 -19.59 16.15 -10.44
N ILE A 327 -18.47 15.58 -9.99
CA ILE A 327 -17.12 16.07 -10.32
C ILE A 327 -16.69 15.64 -11.72
N THR A 328 -16.93 14.37 -12.06
CA THR A 328 -16.65 13.84 -13.40
C THR A 328 -17.88 13.99 -14.28
N ASP A 329 -17.72 14.58 -15.47
CA ASP A 329 -18.80 14.71 -16.46
C ASP A 329 -18.97 13.39 -17.27
N PRO A 330 -20.13 12.70 -17.15
CA PRO A 330 -20.46 11.48 -17.90
C PRO A 330 -20.41 11.62 -19.42
N MET A 331 -20.52 12.84 -19.94
CA MET A 331 -20.43 13.12 -21.37
C MET A 331 -18.98 13.05 -21.87
N THR A 332 -18.02 13.24 -20.97
CA THR A 332 -16.57 13.27 -21.28
C THR A 332 -15.88 11.96 -20.89
N GLU A 333 -16.26 11.35 -19.76
CA GLU A 333 -15.73 10.07 -19.31
C GLU A 333 -16.80 8.99 -19.44
N LYS A 334 -16.54 7.98 -20.27
CA LYS A 334 -17.48 6.89 -20.52
C LYS A 334 -17.32 5.71 -19.56
N ASP A 335 -16.15 5.59 -18.94
CA ASP A 335 -15.88 4.58 -17.93
C ASP A 335 -16.52 4.97 -16.59
N THR A 336 -17.64 4.33 -16.27
CA THR A 336 -18.42 4.62 -15.07
C THR A 336 -17.65 4.38 -13.78
N THR A 337 -16.57 3.57 -13.80
CA THR A 337 -15.75 3.33 -12.60
C THR A 337 -14.91 4.55 -12.21
N LYS A 338 -14.75 5.51 -13.11
CA LYS A 338 -14.01 6.77 -12.90
C LYS A 338 -14.90 7.96 -12.60
N TRP A 339 -16.22 7.74 -12.52
CA TRP A 339 -17.15 8.80 -12.21
C TRP A 339 -17.07 9.14 -10.73
N LEU A 340 -16.59 10.33 -10.41
CA LEU A 340 -16.50 10.82 -9.04
C LEU A 340 -17.73 11.68 -8.70
N THR A 341 -18.40 11.30 -7.62
CA THR A 341 -19.46 12.07 -6.98
C THR A 341 -19.11 12.30 -5.52
N ASN A 342 -19.06 13.55 -5.09
CA ASN A 342 -18.93 13.85 -3.67
C ASN A 342 -20.31 13.93 -3.04
N ILE A 343 -20.58 13.08 -2.05
CA ILE A 343 -21.86 13.00 -1.35
C ILE A 343 -21.71 13.64 0.02
N TYR A 344 -22.46 14.69 0.29
CA TYR A 344 -22.40 15.47 1.52
C TYR A 344 -23.68 15.34 2.35
N TYR A 345 -23.50 15.07 3.64
CA TYR A 345 -24.55 15.12 4.65
C TYR A 345 -24.23 16.21 5.66
N MET A 346 -25.13 17.17 5.81
CA MET A 346 -25.01 18.22 6.82
C MET A 346 -25.39 17.68 8.19
N VAL A 347 -24.51 17.79 9.18
CA VAL A 347 -24.73 17.30 10.55
C VAL A 347 -24.73 18.44 11.58
N LYS A 348 -25.46 18.24 12.68
CA LYS A 348 -25.60 19.15 13.82
C LYS A 348 -24.68 18.79 14.98
#